data_AF-A0A0G1GP49-F1
#
_entry.id   AF-A0A0G1GP49-F1
#
_cell.length_a   1.000
_cell.length_b   1.000
_cell.length_c   1.000
_cell.angle_alpha   90.00
_cell.angle_beta   90.00
_cell.angle_gamma   90.00
#
_symmetry.space_group_name_H-M   'P 1'
#
loop_
_entity.id
_entity.type
_entity.pdbx_description
1 polymer ?
#
loop_
_entity_poly.entity_id
_entity_poly.type
_entity_poly.pdbx_seq_one_letter_code
_entity_poly.pdbx_strand_id
1 'polypeptide(L)'
;MSRDRTESILLFLWKNFDLILCFLFFLLILHMFYPGLMSPDSVSQLRDAITGNFSDWHPPVMSATWKLTNKFVFGPFGMLIFHNLMFSLSLSLFIRYVTKKVWLRCLYMLIIGFMPSIFSQLGVIWKDVGFSASLFLASSILLFSLKKPWFAVLSLPPPVLWSGCSV
;
A
#
# COMPACT_ATOMS: atom_id res chain seq x y z
N MET A 1 -27.93 21.41 -23.09
CA MET A 1 -27.96 19.97 -22.73
C MET A 1 -26.60 19.27 -22.79
N SER A 2 -25.64 19.68 -23.65
CA SER A 2 -24.26 19.13 -23.64
C SER A 2 -23.33 19.73 -22.57
N ARG A 3 -23.52 21.00 -22.19
CA ARG A 3 -22.67 21.74 -21.23
C ARG A 3 -22.74 21.20 -19.79
N ASP A 4 -23.93 20.80 -19.33
CA ASP A 4 -24.14 20.21 -17.99
C ASP A 4 -23.42 18.86 -17.80
N ARG A 5 -23.30 18.08 -18.90
CA ARG A 5 -22.60 16.79 -18.87
C ARG A 5 -21.10 16.98 -18.71
N THR A 6 -20.52 17.98 -19.38
CA THR A 6 -19.08 18.25 -19.29
C THR A 6 -18.70 18.77 -17.91
N GLU A 7 -19.49 19.68 -17.34
CA GLU A 7 -19.24 20.23 -16.00
C GLU A 7 -19.38 19.16 -14.90
N SER A 8 -20.37 18.27 -15.01
CA SER A 8 -20.51 17.15 -14.06
C SER A 8 -19.36 16.15 -14.14
N ILE A 9 -18.84 15.85 -15.34
CA ILE A 9 -17.64 15.02 -15.50
C ILE A 9 -16.42 15.71 -14.87
N LEU A 10 -16.22 17.01 -15.13
CA LEU A 10 -15.09 17.76 -14.57
C LEU A 10 -15.14 17.82 -13.04
N LEU A 11 -16.31 18.04 -12.45
CA LEU A 11 -16.49 18.01 -11.00
C LEU A 11 -16.24 16.62 -10.40
N PHE A 12 -16.67 15.55 -11.09
CA PHE A 12 -16.39 14.18 -10.68
C PHE A 12 -14.89 13.86 -10.73
N LEU A 13 -14.21 14.25 -11.81
CA LEU A 13 -12.76 14.07 -11.98
C LEU A 13 -11.99 14.87 -10.92
N TRP A 14 -12.36 16.13 -10.70
CA TRP A 14 -11.76 16.96 -9.66
C TRP A 14 -11.94 16.36 -8.27
N LYS A 15 -13.14 15.88 -7.95
CA LYS A 15 -13.44 15.23 -6.66
C LYS A 15 -12.63 13.94 -6.45
N ASN A 16 -12.22 13.27 -7.53
CA ASN A 16 -11.47 12.01 -7.47
C ASN A 16 -10.02 12.14 -7.93
N PHE A 17 -9.50 13.37 -8.04
CA PHE A 17 -8.14 13.62 -8.51
C PHE A 17 -7.07 12.97 -7.62
N ASP A 18 -7.38 12.81 -6.33
CA ASP A 18 -6.54 12.07 -5.38
C ASP A 18 -6.31 10.60 -5.77
N LEU A 19 -7.29 9.95 -6.42
CA LEU A 19 -7.13 8.57 -6.90
C LEU A 19 -6.20 8.49 -8.11
N ILE A 20 -6.23 9.50 -8.99
CA ILE A 20 -5.34 9.57 -10.14
C ILE A 20 -3.91 9.73 -9.64
N LEU A 21 -3.68 10.65 -8.71
CA LEU A 21 -2.37 10.84 -8.09
C LEU A 21 -1.90 9.56 -7.37
N CYS A 22 -2.82 8.86 -6.72
CA CYS A 22 -2.55 7.59 -6.06
C CYS A 22 -2.12 6.48 -7.02
N PHE A 23 -2.82 6.37 -8.13
CA PHE A 23 -2.46 5.44 -9.18
C PHE A 23 -1.12 5.78 -9.83
N LEU A 24 -0.83 7.06 -10.08
CA LEU A 24 0.47 7.50 -10.60
C LEU A 24 1.61 7.21 -9.63
N PHE A 25 1.40 7.43 -8.33
CA PHE A 25 2.39 7.09 -7.29
C PHE A 25 2.66 5.59 -7.24
N PHE A 26 1.60 4.77 -7.30
CA PHE A 26 1.71 3.32 -7.40
C PHE A 26 2.55 2.89 -8.62
N LEU A 27 2.25 3.44 -9.81
CA LEU A 27 3.01 3.15 -11.02
C LEU A 27 4.47 3.61 -10.94
N LEU A 28 4.73 4.76 -10.31
CA LEU A 28 6.08 5.27 -10.09
C LEU A 28 6.91 4.29 -9.26
N ILE A 29 6.35 3.77 -8.16
CA ILE A 29 7.05 2.77 -7.33
C ILE A 29 7.35 1.51 -8.13
N LEU A 30 6.35 0.98 -8.87
CA LEU A 30 6.56 -0.21 -9.69
C LEU A 30 7.64 0.01 -10.74
N HIS A 31 7.71 1.19 -11.34
CA HIS A 31 8.71 1.52 -12.34
C HIS A 31 10.12 1.64 -11.72
N MET A 32 10.25 2.33 -10.59
CA MET A 32 11.54 2.57 -9.93
C MET A 32 12.13 1.30 -9.31
N PHE A 33 11.28 0.43 -8.78
CA PHE A 33 11.70 -0.77 -8.05
C PHE A 33 11.44 -2.07 -8.79
N TYR A 34 11.23 -2.03 -10.11
CA TYR A 34 11.09 -3.25 -10.91
C TYR A 34 12.37 -4.11 -10.85
N PRO A 35 12.28 -5.45 -10.68
CA PRO A 35 11.08 -6.26 -10.43
C PRO A 35 10.69 -6.34 -8.95
N GLY A 36 11.52 -5.85 -8.05
CA GLY A 36 11.34 -5.80 -6.59
C GLY A 36 12.64 -6.15 -5.90
N LEU A 37 13.04 -5.35 -4.91
CA LEU A 37 14.26 -5.62 -4.15
C LEU A 37 14.01 -6.79 -3.18
N MET A 38 14.96 -7.71 -3.10
CA MET A 38 14.86 -8.92 -2.29
C MET A 38 16.04 -9.01 -1.31
N SER A 39 15.74 -9.40 -0.07
CA SER A 39 16.76 -9.88 0.88
C SER A 39 16.93 -11.41 0.77
N PRO A 40 17.99 -11.99 1.37
CA PRO A 40 18.15 -13.44 1.44
C PRO A 40 16.92 -14.18 1.97
N ASP A 41 16.25 -13.63 2.99
CA ASP A 41 14.99 -14.17 3.54
C ASP A 41 13.83 -14.13 2.55
N SER A 42 13.82 -13.13 1.66
CA SER A 42 12.78 -13.00 0.63
C SER A 42 12.99 -14.04 -0.47
N VAL A 43 14.26 -14.33 -0.78
CA VAL A 43 14.65 -15.34 -1.76
C VAL A 43 14.32 -16.74 -1.26
N SER A 44 14.56 -17.06 0.01
CA SER A 44 14.16 -18.35 0.58
C SER A 44 12.65 -18.52 0.53
N GLN A 45 11.88 -17.50 0.87
CA GLN A 45 10.42 -17.55 0.81
C GLN A 45 9.86 -17.67 -0.61
N LEU A 46 10.48 -17.02 -1.60
CA LEU A 46 10.13 -17.23 -3.00
C LEU A 46 10.40 -18.68 -3.43
N ARG A 47 11.51 -19.29 -2.99
CA ARG A 47 11.81 -20.69 -3.27
C ARG A 47 10.76 -21.61 -2.64
N ASP A 48 10.39 -21.38 -1.38
CA ASP A 48 9.34 -22.13 -0.68
C ASP A 48 7.98 -21.99 -1.39
N ALA A 49 7.67 -20.80 -1.92
CA ALA A 49 6.46 -20.56 -2.70
C ALA A 49 6.43 -21.35 -4.02
N ILE A 50 7.58 -21.50 -4.69
CA ILE A 50 7.71 -22.24 -5.95
C ILE A 50 7.69 -23.76 -5.69
N THR A 51 8.46 -24.25 -4.72
CA THR A 51 8.55 -25.68 -4.39
C THR A 51 7.29 -26.19 -3.69
N GLY A 52 6.55 -25.31 -3.01
CA GLY A 52 5.42 -25.67 -2.16
C GLY A 52 5.85 -26.38 -0.87
N ASN A 53 7.15 -26.45 -0.59
CA ASN A 53 7.69 -27.01 0.63
C ASN A 53 7.96 -25.86 1.60
N PHE A 54 7.02 -25.59 2.49
CA PHE A 54 7.15 -24.52 3.48
C PHE A 54 8.08 -24.98 4.59
N SER A 55 9.22 -24.32 4.72
CA SER A 55 10.18 -24.60 5.80
C SER A 55 9.68 -24.02 7.13
N ASP A 56 9.96 -24.70 8.26
CA ASP A 56 9.50 -24.29 9.59
C ASP A 56 10.15 -22.99 10.11
N TRP A 57 11.16 -22.48 9.41
CA TRP A 57 11.96 -21.33 9.87
C TRP A 57 11.26 -19.99 9.67
N HIS A 58 10.30 -19.90 8.74
CA HIS A 58 9.61 -18.65 8.43
C HIS A 58 8.08 -18.82 8.44
N PRO A 59 7.32 -17.80 8.88
CA PRO A 59 5.86 -17.83 8.78
C PRO A 59 5.41 -18.05 7.33
N PRO A 60 4.58 -19.07 7.04
CA PRO A 60 4.27 -19.47 5.68
C PRO A 60 3.33 -18.49 4.96
N VAL A 61 2.82 -17.47 5.66
CA VAL A 61 1.83 -16.53 5.13
C VAL A 61 2.35 -15.81 3.88
N MET A 62 3.58 -15.27 3.93
CA MET A 62 4.15 -14.57 2.78
C MET A 62 4.45 -15.54 1.62
N SER A 63 5.03 -16.72 1.89
CA SER A 63 5.26 -17.73 0.84
C SER A 63 3.95 -18.22 0.21
N ALA A 64 2.88 -18.36 1.00
CA ALA A 64 1.56 -18.78 0.51
C ALA A 64 0.88 -17.70 -0.34
N THR A 65 0.93 -16.44 0.09
CA THR A 65 0.42 -15.32 -0.74
C THR A 65 1.23 -15.18 -2.02
N TRP A 66 2.55 -15.40 -1.95
CA TRP A 66 3.42 -15.36 -3.11
C TRP A 66 3.13 -16.51 -4.10
N LYS A 67 2.79 -17.69 -3.60
CA LYS A 67 2.33 -18.80 -4.46
C LYS A 67 1.08 -18.43 -5.26
N LEU A 68 0.21 -17.58 -4.71
CA LEU A 68 -0.96 -17.06 -5.42
C LEU A 68 -0.57 -15.99 -6.44
N THR A 69 0.30 -15.04 -6.10
CA THR A 69 0.74 -14.00 -7.05
C THR A 69 1.52 -14.59 -8.22
N ASN A 70 2.31 -15.65 -7.98
CA ASN A 70 3.04 -16.41 -9.00
C ASN A 70 2.13 -17.07 -10.05
N LYS A 71 0.82 -17.26 -9.79
CA LYS A 71 -0.13 -17.75 -10.81
C LYS A 71 -0.39 -16.71 -11.90
N PHE A 72 -0.22 -15.43 -11.59
CA PHE A 72 -0.47 -14.31 -12.52
C PHE A 72 0.82 -13.74 -13.07
N VAL A 73 1.79 -13.49 -12.19
CA VAL A 73 3.09 -12.90 -12.52
C VAL A 73 4.16 -13.69 -11.79
N PHE A 74 4.95 -14.45 -12.53
CA PHE A 74 6.01 -15.26 -11.95
C PHE A 74 7.15 -14.38 -11.42
N GLY A 75 7.57 -14.61 -10.18
CA GLY A 75 8.75 -14.00 -9.58
C GLY A 75 8.44 -12.86 -8.58
N PRO A 76 9.39 -11.92 -8.37
CA PRO A 76 9.25 -10.84 -7.39
C PRO A 76 8.09 -9.89 -7.64
N PHE A 77 7.83 -9.64 -8.91
CA PHE A 77 7.01 -8.50 -9.31
C PHE A 77 5.55 -8.63 -8.88
N GLY A 78 4.99 -9.84 -8.89
CA GLY A 78 3.63 -10.06 -8.40
C GLY A 78 3.44 -9.68 -6.94
N MET A 79 4.46 -9.92 -6.10
CA MET A 79 4.42 -9.58 -4.69
C MET A 79 4.62 -8.07 -4.45
N LEU A 80 5.50 -7.44 -5.26
CA LEU A 80 5.68 -5.99 -5.24
C LEU A 80 4.38 -5.25 -5.60
N ILE A 81 3.67 -5.70 -6.64
CA ILE A 81 2.34 -5.19 -7.02
C ILE A 81 1.37 -5.30 -5.84
N PHE A 82 1.33 -6.48 -5.21
CA PHE A 82 0.40 -6.76 -4.12
C PHE A 82 0.60 -5.86 -2.90
N HIS A 83 1.86 -5.72 -2.42
CA HIS A 83 2.18 -4.83 -1.30
C HIS A 83 1.82 -3.37 -1.61
N ASN A 84 2.22 -2.88 -2.78
CA ASN A 84 2.03 -1.49 -3.17
C ASN A 84 0.57 -1.14 -3.45
N LEU A 85 -0.21 -2.10 -3.94
CA LEU A 85 -1.65 -1.94 -4.14
C LEU A 85 -2.39 -1.80 -2.81
N MET A 86 -2.07 -2.64 -1.81
CA MET A 86 -2.62 -2.48 -0.46
C MET A 86 -2.25 -1.13 0.15
N PHE A 87 -0.97 -0.74 0.07
CA PHE A 87 -0.50 0.52 0.62
C PHE A 87 -1.19 1.72 -0.05
N SER A 88 -1.28 1.73 -1.38
CA SER A 88 -1.89 2.84 -2.12
C SER A 88 -3.39 2.97 -1.81
N LEU A 89 -4.11 1.85 -1.75
CA LEU A 89 -5.54 1.85 -1.39
C LEU A 89 -5.77 2.29 0.05
N SER A 90 -4.98 1.79 0.99
CA SER A 90 -5.09 2.16 2.41
C SER A 90 -4.83 3.64 2.62
N LEU A 91 -3.77 4.18 2.03
CA LEU A 91 -3.43 5.60 2.10
C LEU A 91 -4.55 6.48 1.53
N SER A 92 -5.12 6.10 0.38
CA SER A 92 -6.23 6.84 -0.23
C SER A 92 -7.47 6.85 0.66
N LEU A 93 -7.87 5.70 1.21
CA LEU A 93 -9.01 5.59 2.11
C LEU A 93 -8.81 6.40 3.40
N PHE A 94 -7.62 6.29 4.00
CA PHE A 94 -7.27 7.02 5.22
C PHE A 94 -7.32 8.53 5.01
N ILE A 95 -6.70 9.03 3.94
CA ILE A 95 -6.68 10.47 3.63
C ILE A 95 -8.10 11.01 3.36
N ARG A 96 -8.94 10.24 2.65
CA ARG A 96 -10.36 10.58 2.41
C ARG A 96 -11.19 10.62 3.68
N TYR A 97 -10.83 9.81 4.68
CA TYR A 97 -11.43 9.86 6.01
C TYR A 97 -11.02 11.12 6.77
N VAL A 98 -9.73 11.49 6.73
CA VAL A 98 -9.18 12.65 7.46
C VAL A 98 -9.67 13.98 6.89
N THR A 99 -9.73 14.14 5.57
CA THR A 99 -10.07 15.42 4.95
C THR A 99 -10.93 15.30 3.70
N LYS A 100 -11.92 16.19 3.57
CA LYS A 100 -12.79 16.31 2.40
C LYS A 100 -12.22 17.23 1.32
N LYS A 101 -11.22 18.07 1.65
CA LYS A 101 -10.65 19.05 0.72
C LYS A 101 -9.67 18.35 -0.24
N VAL A 102 -9.94 18.41 -1.54
CA VAL A 102 -9.16 17.72 -2.59
C VAL A 102 -7.66 18.06 -2.50
N TRP A 103 -7.31 19.33 -2.42
CA TRP A 103 -5.92 19.76 -2.40
C TRP A 103 -5.16 19.24 -1.18
N LEU A 104 -5.79 19.19 0.01
CA LEU A 104 -5.19 18.60 1.21
C LEU A 104 -4.97 17.10 1.05
N ARG A 105 -5.88 16.39 0.36
CA ARG A 105 -5.69 14.96 0.09
C ARG A 105 -4.45 14.72 -0.77
N CYS A 106 -4.26 15.52 -1.81
CA CYS A 106 -3.07 15.46 -2.65
C CYS A 106 -1.80 15.79 -1.86
N LEU A 107 -1.85 16.83 -1.02
CA LEU A 107 -0.72 17.22 -0.18
C LEU A 107 -0.32 16.12 0.80
N TYR A 108 -1.26 15.56 1.55
CA TYR A 108 -0.98 14.45 2.48
C TYR A 108 -0.46 13.23 1.75
N MET A 109 -0.97 12.95 0.56
CA MET A 109 -0.50 11.84 -0.25
C MET A 109 0.97 12.02 -0.64
N LEU A 110 1.36 13.21 -1.10
CA LEU A 110 2.74 13.50 -1.44
C LEU A 110 3.64 13.44 -0.20
N ILE A 111 3.22 14.04 0.91
CA ILE A 111 4.02 14.05 2.14
C ILE A 111 4.24 12.62 2.65
N ILE A 112 3.18 11.84 2.85
CA ILE A 112 3.27 10.49 3.44
C ILE A 112 3.91 9.52 2.45
N GLY A 113 3.53 9.57 1.17
CA GLY A 113 4.06 8.67 0.14
C GLY A 113 5.55 8.86 -0.12
N PHE A 114 6.03 10.12 -0.10
CA PHE A 114 7.45 10.44 -0.32
C PHE A 114 8.27 10.56 0.97
N MET A 115 7.72 10.19 2.14
CA MET A 115 8.55 10.08 3.34
C MET A 115 9.65 9.03 3.08
N PRO A 116 10.94 9.36 3.26
CA PRO A 116 12.06 8.48 2.88
C PRO A 116 11.97 7.07 3.47
N SER A 117 11.54 6.97 4.73
CA SER A 117 11.39 5.69 5.42
C SER A 117 10.32 4.81 4.78
N ILE A 118 9.19 5.40 4.38
CA ILE A 118 8.10 4.66 3.74
C ILE A 118 8.50 4.31 2.31
N PHE A 119 8.98 5.30 1.55
CA PHE A 119 9.31 5.13 0.14
C PHE A 119 10.37 4.06 -0.11
N SER A 120 11.40 3.99 0.74
CA SER A 120 12.41 2.94 0.66
C SER A 120 11.86 1.54 0.95
N GLN A 121 10.95 1.41 1.91
CA GLN A 121 10.32 0.13 2.27
C GLN A 121 9.38 -0.40 1.19
N LEU A 122 8.71 0.48 0.44
CA LEU A 122 7.77 0.10 -0.63
C LEU A 122 8.44 -0.61 -1.82
N GLY A 123 9.75 -0.41 -1.99
CA GLY A 123 10.54 -1.08 -3.03
C GLY A 123 11.05 -2.48 -2.66
N VAL A 124 10.97 -2.85 -1.38
CA VAL A 124 11.57 -4.09 -0.85
C VAL A 124 10.48 -5.09 -0.49
N ILE A 125 10.65 -6.35 -0.92
CA ILE A 125 9.67 -7.41 -0.67
C ILE A 125 9.98 -8.07 0.67
N TRP A 126 9.54 -7.46 1.77
CA TRP A 126 9.62 -8.05 3.10
C TRP A 126 8.25 -8.42 3.66
N LYS A 127 8.26 -9.44 4.52
CA LYS A 127 7.07 -9.88 5.27
C LYS A 127 6.49 -8.75 6.13
N ASP A 128 7.36 -7.92 6.70
CA ASP A 128 6.97 -6.81 7.58
C ASP A 128 6.30 -5.67 6.78
N VAL A 129 6.72 -5.47 5.52
CA VAL A 129 6.10 -4.51 4.59
C VAL A 129 4.71 -5.00 4.19
N GLY A 130 4.57 -6.27 3.81
CA GLY A 130 3.26 -6.86 3.52
C GLY A 130 2.32 -6.83 4.72
N PHE A 131 2.83 -7.17 5.91
CA PHE A 131 2.06 -7.14 7.14
C PHE A 131 1.59 -5.72 7.50
N SER A 132 2.50 -4.74 7.50
CA SER A 132 2.16 -3.34 7.81
C SER A 132 1.18 -2.75 6.78
N ALA A 133 1.34 -3.03 5.49
CA ALA A 133 0.40 -2.61 4.45
C ALA A 133 -0.99 -3.24 4.65
N SER A 134 -1.07 -4.52 5.01
CA SER A 134 -2.34 -5.20 5.28
C SER A 134 -3.06 -4.65 6.52
N LEU A 135 -2.32 -4.39 7.60
CA LEU A 135 -2.86 -3.76 8.80
C LEU A 135 -3.34 -2.35 8.51
N PHE A 136 -2.56 -1.56 7.76
CA PHE A 136 -2.96 -0.20 7.42
C PHE A 136 -4.22 -0.19 6.56
N LEU A 137 -4.36 -1.12 5.62
CA LEU A 137 -5.59 -1.31 4.85
C LEU A 137 -6.78 -1.68 5.72
N ALA A 138 -6.61 -2.67 6.61
CA ALA A 138 -7.66 -3.07 7.54
C ALA A 138 -8.12 -1.89 8.42
N SER A 139 -7.19 -1.15 9.02
CA SER A 139 -7.48 0.04 9.82
C SER A 139 -8.21 1.12 9.01
N SER A 140 -7.77 1.38 7.78
CA SER A 140 -8.37 2.40 6.92
C SER A 140 -9.80 2.05 6.53
N ILE A 141 -10.06 0.78 6.22
CA ILE A 141 -11.41 0.27 5.94
C ILE A 141 -12.30 0.39 7.18
N LEU A 142 -11.79 0.00 8.36
CA LEU A 142 -12.53 0.11 9.62
C LEU A 142 -12.91 1.55 9.93
N LEU A 143 -11.99 2.51 9.79
CA LEU A 143 -12.29 3.93 10.00
C LEU A 143 -13.34 4.46 9.03
N PHE A 144 -13.22 4.07 7.76
CA PHE A 144 -14.16 4.49 6.73
C PHE A 144 -15.57 3.92 6.98
N SER A 145 -15.66 2.70 7.51
CA SER A 145 -16.91 2.04 7.86
C SER A 145 -17.57 2.61 9.13
N LEU A 146 -16.79 2.82 10.19
CA LEU A 146 -17.32 3.17 11.51
C LEU A 146 -17.80 4.62 11.62
N LYS A 147 -17.37 5.55 10.75
CA LYS A 147 -17.74 6.99 10.74
C LYS A 147 -17.66 7.69 12.11
N LYS A 148 -16.95 7.13 13.09
CA LYS A 148 -16.79 7.66 14.45
C LYS A 148 -15.33 8.08 14.66
N PRO A 149 -15.07 9.36 15.03
CA PRO A 149 -13.72 9.92 15.04
C PRO A 149 -12.80 9.36 16.12
N TRP A 150 -13.35 8.83 17.22
CA TRP A 150 -12.52 8.43 18.37
C TRP A 150 -11.74 7.11 18.17
N PHE A 151 -12.17 6.26 17.24
CA PHE A 151 -11.39 5.07 16.85
C PHE A 151 -10.16 5.41 16.00
N ALA A 152 -10.08 6.63 15.42
CA ALA A 152 -8.92 7.08 14.65
C ALA A 152 -7.64 7.11 15.47
N VAL A 153 -7.75 7.34 16.78
CA VAL A 153 -6.61 7.33 17.71
C VAL A 153 -6.14 5.89 18.00
N LEU A 154 -7.07 4.92 18.01
CA LEU A 154 -6.76 3.52 18.27
C LEU A 154 -6.26 2.75 17.03
N SER A 155 -6.61 3.23 15.83
CA SER A 155 -6.31 2.59 14.55
C SER A 155 -5.08 3.15 13.85
N LEU A 156 -4.41 4.17 14.42
CA LEU A 156 -3.11 4.60 13.93
C LEU A 156 -2.19 3.38 14.02
N PRO A 157 -1.69 2.86 12.89
CA PRO A 157 -0.83 1.71 12.95
C PRO A 157 0.44 2.13 13.75
N PRO A 158 1.04 1.22 14.54
CA PRO A 158 2.27 1.47 15.28
C PRO A 158 3.50 2.02 14.51
N PRO A 159 3.61 2.00 13.16
CA PRO A 159 4.83 2.46 12.49
C PRO A 159 5.22 3.92 12.73
N VAL A 160 4.30 4.78 13.21
CA VAL A 160 4.64 6.18 13.55
C VAL A 160 5.42 6.29 14.88
N LEU A 161 5.35 5.27 15.74
CA LEU A 161 6.09 5.21 17.02
C LEU A 161 7.40 4.43 16.92
N TRP A 162 7.70 3.82 15.77
CA TRP A 162 8.87 2.96 15.60
C TRP A 162 9.98 3.61 14.76
N SER A 163 10.20 4.92 14.95
CA SER A 163 11.38 5.63 14.43
C SER A 163 12.28 6.14 15.58
N GLY A 164 12.32 5.43 16.71
CA GLY A 164 13.00 5.86 17.93
C GLY A 164 14.06 4.90 18.50
N CYS A 165 14.33 3.75 17.89
CA CYS A 165 15.36 2.85 18.41
C CYS A 165 15.92 1.93 17.32
N SER A 166 16.94 2.39 16.62
CA SER A 166 17.96 1.53 16.05
C SER A 166 19.29 2.27 16.17
N VAL A 167 20.14 1.69 17.02
CA VAL A 167 21.55 1.95 17.38
C VAL A 167 22.36 2.70 16.32
#